data_AF-E2BFF2-F1
#
_entry.id   AF-E2BFF2-F1
#
_cell.length_a   1.000
_cell.length_b   1.000
_cell.length_c   1.000
_cell.angle_alpha   90.00
_cell.angle_beta   90.00
_cell.angle_gamma   90.00
#
_symmetry.space_group_name_H-M   'P 1'
#
loop_
_entity.id
_entity.type
_entity.pdbx_description
1 polymer ?
#
loop_
_entity_poly.entity_id
_entity_poly.type
_entity_poly.pdbx_seq_one_letter_code
_entity_poly.pdbx_strand_id
1 'polypeptide(L)'
;MIGQKDPNEFKVAQLKEILRQKGLSIVGAKTELIARLDEAEPSREWATVGGASEGTENDDSSNDVVNENALLRREMGLIRREKELIERELAMMRRDLQRMRETPPEVNNLQETGNGYGNRERVHLNELKELISSYDGKDGDYANWEKQVKFVKNIIYRMKRLRF
;
A
#
# COMPACT_ATOMS: atom_id res chain seq x y z
N MET A 1 13.46 53.41 -15.79
CA MET A 1 13.90 52.27 -14.94
C MET A 1 13.28 51.03 -15.53
N ILE A 2 14.09 50.05 -15.94
CA ILE A 2 13.59 48.78 -16.50
C ILE A 2 13.05 47.99 -15.31
N GLY A 3 11.75 47.68 -15.31
CA GLY A 3 11.15 46.85 -14.25
C GLY A 3 11.62 45.42 -14.41
N GLN A 4 12.41 44.93 -13.45
CA GLN A 4 12.66 43.49 -13.32
C GLN A 4 11.36 42.84 -12.89
N LYS A 5 10.94 41.81 -13.62
CA LYS A 5 9.77 41.02 -13.24
C LYS A 5 10.18 40.01 -12.16
N ASP A 6 9.39 39.86 -11.11
CA ASP A 6 9.71 38.89 -10.05
C ASP A 6 9.74 37.46 -10.63
N PRO A 7 10.76 36.63 -10.32
CA PRO A 7 10.86 35.26 -10.84
C PRO A 7 9.63 34.39 -10.60
N ASN A 8 8.92 34.65 -9.51
CA ASN A 8 7.69 33.94 -9.18
C ASN A 8 6.54 34.27 -10.13
N GLU A 9 6.59 35.39 -10.85
CA GLU A 9 5.60 35.76 -11.86
C GLU A 9 5.85 35.12 -13.23
N PHE A 10 6.99 34.44 -13.42
CA PHE A 10 7.22 33.63 -14.61
C PHE A 10 6.50 32.29 -14.51
N LYS A 11 5.88 31.86 -15.61
CA LYS A 11 5.29 30.53 -15.73
C LYS A 11 6.40 29.49 -15.89
N VAL A 12 6.17 28.25 -15.45
CA VAL A 12 7.13 27.14 -15.58
C VAL A 12 7.55 26.93 -17.03
N ALA A 13 6.60 27.02 -17.97
CA ALA A 13 6.87 26.94 -19.40
C ALA A 13 7.85 28.04 -19.88
N GLN A 14 7.70 29.28 -19.37
CA GLN A 14 8.60 30.38 -19.70
C GLN A 14 9.99 30.15 -19.12
N LEU A 15 10.09 29.68 -17.88
CA LEU A 15 11.37 29.34 -17.26
C LEU A 15 12.08 28.22 -18.02
N LYS A 16 11.35 27.18 -18.44
CA LYS A 16 11.89 26.08 -19.26
C LYS A 16 12.35 26.58 -20.63
N GLU A 17 11.63 27.50 -21.24
CA GLU A 17 12.01 28.08 -22.53
C GLU A 17 13.32 28.87 -22.42
N ILE A 18 13.44 29.71 -21.40
CA ILE A 18 14.65 30.47 -21.12
C ILE A 18 15.83 29.52 -20.83
N LEU A 19 15.62 28.47 -20.02
CA LEU A 19 16.63 27.44 -19.76
C LEU A 19 17.03 26.70 -21.05
N ARG A 20 16.07 26.35 -21.91
CA ARG A 20 16.31 25.68 -23.19
C ARG A 20 17.13 26.56 -24.14
N GLN A 21 16.81 27.84 -24.24
CA GLN A 21 17.57 28.82 -25.03
C GLN A 21 19.01 28.97 -24.53
N LYS A 22 19.22 28.83 -23.22
CA LYS A 22 20.53 28.85 -22.57
C LYS A 22 21.24 27.49 -22.55
N GLY A 23 20.62 26.43 -23.09
CA GLY A 23 21.19 25.07 -23.08
C GLY A 23 21.27 24.43 -21.69
N LEU A 24 20.49 24.91 -20.73
CA LEU A 24 20.45 24.42 -19.35
C LEU A 24 19.37 23.34 -19.17
N SER A 25 19.52 22.53 -18.13
CA SER A 25 18.53 21.50 -17.81
C SER A 25 17.15 22.10 -17.54
N ILE A 26 16.12 21.55 -18.21
CA ILE A 26 14.71 21.94 -18.07
C ILE A 26 13.94 21.08 -17.04
N VAL A 27 14.64 20.14 -16.39
CA VAL A 27 14.05 19.20 -15.42
C VAL A 27 14.13 19.80 -14.02
N GLY A 28 13.05 19.65 -13.25
CA GLY A 28 12.98 20.11 -11.86
C GLY A 28 11.71 20.88 -11.54
N ALA A 29 11.51 21.16 -10.24
CA ALA A 29 10.42 22.00 -9.75
C ALA A 29 10.64 23.47 -10.12
N LYS A 30 9.58 24.31 -10.10
CA LYS A 30 9.66 25.74 -10.46
C LYS A 30 10.78 26.47 -9.71
N THR A 31 10.96 26.18 -8.43
CA THR A 31 12.01 26.75 -7.58
C THR A 31 13.42 26.35 -8.02
N GLU A 32 13.60 25.10 -8.46
CA GLU A 32 14.87 24.59 -8.98
C GLU A 32 15.20 25.21 -10.35
N LEU A 33 14.19 25.44 -11.19
CA LEU A 33 14.36 26.13 -12.47
C LEU A 33 14.79 27.58 -12.27
N ILE A 34 14.19 28.28 -11.30
CA ILE A 34 14.58 29.66 -10.92
C ILE A 34 15.99 29.68 -10.36
N ALA A 35 16.31 28.80 -9.41
CA ALA A 35 17.64 28.72 -8.81
C ALA A 35 18.72 28.48 -9.87
N ARG A 36 18.46 27.61 -10.85
CA ARG A 36 19.38 27.32 -11.96
C ARG A 36 19.58 28.52 -12.90
N LEU A 37 18.54 29.32 -13.12
CA LEU A 37 18.65 30.56 -13.88
C LEU A 37 19.40 31.65 -13.11
N ASP A 38 19.14 31.78 -11.81
CA ASP A 38 19.85 32.73 -10.94
C ASP A 38 21.34 32.35 -10.76
N GLU A 39 21.67 31.04 -10.74
CA GLU A 39 23.05 30.54 -10.69
C GLU A 39 23.80 30.78 -12.01
N ALA A 40 23.14 30.54 -13.15
CA ALA A 40 23.74 30.76 -14.46
C ALA A 40 23.88 32.25 -14.82
N GLU A 41 22.92 33.09 -14.39
CA GLU A 41 22.89 34.52 -14.66
C GLU A 41 22.45 35.34 -13.43
N PRO A 42 23.39 35.71 -12.55
CA PRO A 42 23.12 36.53 -11.38
C PRO A 42 22.61 37.93 -11.71
N SER A 43 22.83 38.41 -12.95
CA SER A 43 22.36 39.72 -13.43
C SER A 43 20.85 39.80 -13.61
N ARG A 44 20.15 38.66 -13.60
CA ARG A 44 18.69 38.56 -13.78
C ARG A 44 18.18 39.21 -15.07
N GLU A 45 19.03 39.32 -16.08
CA GLU A 45 18.69 39.85 -17.39
C GLU A 45 17.64 38.98 -18.10
N TRP A 46 17.63 37.69 -17.80
CA TRP A 46 16.57 36.77 -18.20
C TRP A 46 15.17 37.17 -17.71
N ALA A 47 15.10 37.96 -16.63
CA ALA A 47 13.85 38.49 -16.05
C ALA A 47 13.50 39.90 -16.56
N THR A 48 14.37 40.51 -17.37
CA THR A 48 14.14 41.83 -17.96
C THR A 48 13.61 41.70 -19.38
N VAL A 49 12.42 42.25 -19.60
CA VAL A 49 11.80 42.50 -20.92
C VAL A 49 11.25 41.25 -21.62
N GLY A 50 9.91 41.12 -21.56
CA GLY A 50 9.07 41.25 -22.76
C GLY A 50 9.56 40.61 -24.06
N GLY A 51 10.08 39.39 -24.01
CA GLY A 51 10.34 38.57 -25.19
C GLY A 51 9.01 38.25 -25.88
N ALA A 52 8.72 39.02 -26.92
CA ALA A 52 7.59 38.87 -27.83
C ALA A 52 7.55 37.47 -28.46
N SER A 53 6.86 36.55 -27.79
CA SER A 53 6.30 35.35 -28.42
C SER A 53 4.87 35.20 -27.90
N GLU A 54 3.96 35.98 -28.47
CA GLU A 54 2.55 35.59 -28.52
C GLU A 54 2.46 34.21 -29.18
N GLY A 55 1.73 33.29 -28.57
CA GLY A 55 1.48 31.96 -29.11
C GLY A 55 2.14 30.84 -28.32
N THR A 56 1.50 30.44 -27.23
CA THR A 56 0.85 29.12 -27.09
C THR A 56 0.27 29.08 -25.69
N GLU A 57 -1.05 29.24 -25.60
CA GLU A 57 -1.83 28.94 -24.41
C GLU A 57 -1.74 27.44 -24.14
N ASN A 58 -0.73 27.01 -23.40
CA ASN A 58 -0.81 25.77 -22.65
C ASN A 58 -0.70 26.13 -21.19
N ASP A 59 -1.87 26.13 -20.55
CA ASP A 59 -2.09 26.26 -19.12
C ASP A 59 -1.45 25.07 -18.39
N ASP A 60 -0.12 25.12 -18.23
CA ASP A 60 0.67 24.18 -17.42
C ASP A 60 0.56 24.48 -15.91
N SER A 61 -0.49 25.22 -15.50
CA SER A 61 -0.95 25.26 -14.10
C SER A 61 -1.85 24.05 -13.78
N SER A 62 -2.29 23.31 -14.80
CA SER A 62 -3.15 22.14 -14.66
C SER A 62 -2.40 20.85 -14.32
N ASN A 63 -1.08 20.74 -14.57
CA ASN A 63 -0.37 19.49 -14.34
C ASN A 63 -0.18 19.12 -12.86
N ASP A 64 -0.04 20.10 -11.97
CA ASP A 64 0.08 19.84 -10.53
C ASP A 64 -1.27 19.43 -9.92
N VAL A 65 -2.36 20.10 -10.32
CA VAL A 65 -3.72 19.81 -9.84
C VAL A 65 -4.27 18.49 -10.40
N VAL A 66 -3.92 18.14 -11.64
CA VAL A 66 -4.29 16.84 -12.24
C VAL A 66 -3.56 15.69 -11.55
N ASN A 67 -2.29 15.89 -11.17
CA ASN A 67 -1.52 14.91 -10.41
C ASN A 67 -2.10 14.72 -8.99
N GLU A 68 -2.43 15.81 -8.30
CA GLU A 68 -3.06 15.76 -6.98
C GLU A 68 -4.46 15.12 -7.02
N ASN A 69 -5.30 15.46 -8.01
CA ASN A 69 -6.60 14.81 -8.20
C ASN A 69 -6.49 13.31 -8.49
N ALA A 70 -5.49 12.90 -9.28
CA ALA A 70 -5.24 11.50 -9.55
C ALA A 70 -4.80 10.74 -8.30
N LEU A 71 -3.96 11.36 -7.46
CA LEU A 71 -3.54 10.83 -6.17
C LEU A 71 -4.73 10.70 -5.21
N LEU A 72 -5.54 11.74 -5.05
CA LEU A 72 -6.75 11.73 -4.20
C LEU A 72 -7.76 10.67 -4.65
N ARG A 73 -7.95 10.48 -5.96
CA ARG A 73 -8.81 9.40 -6.50
C ARG A 73 -8.27 8.02 -6.16
N ARG A 74 -6.95 7.84 -6.24
CA ARG A 74 -6.29 6.58 -5.86
C ARG A 74 -6.41 6.31 -4.37
N GLU A 75 -6.20 7.34 -3.55
CA GLU A 75 -6.27 7.27 -2.09
C GLU A 75 -7.69 6.97 -1.59
N MET A 76 -8.70 7.64 -2.14
CA MET A 76 -10.11 7.32 -1.87
C MET A 76 -10.47 5.87 -2.23
N GLY A 77 -9.87 5.34 -3.30
CA GLY A 77 -10.01 3.93 -3.67
C GLY A 77 -9.36 2.97 -2.67
N LEU A 78 -8.23 3.35 -2.07
CA LEU A 78 -7.56 2.56 -1.03
C LEU A 78 -8.36 2.57 0.26
N ILE A 79 -8.78 3.76 0.72
CA ILE A 79 -9.58 3.93 1.94
C ILE A 79 -10.87 3.11 1.87
N ARG A 80 -11.54 3.07 0.70
CA ARG A 80 -12.74 2.24 0.52
C ARG A 80 -12.44 0.75 0.72
N ARG A 81 -11.37 0.24 0.11
CA ARG A 81 -10.98 -1.18 0.24
C ARG A 81 -10.56 -1.53 1.66
N GLU A 82 -9.83 -0.64 2.33
CA GLU A 82 -9.43 -0.83 3.72
C GLU A 82 -10.63 -0.85 4.66
N LYS A 83 -11.60 0.05 4.45
CA LYS A 83 -12.86 0.04 5.19
C LYS A 83 -13.62 -1.27 5.03
N GLU A 84 -13.74 -1.78 3.79
CA GLU A 84 -14.41 -3.07 3.52
C GLU A 84 -13.69 -4.24 4.21
N LEU A 85 -12.35 -4.22 4.26
CA LEU A 85 -11.56 -5.24 4.98
C LEU A 85 -11.82 -5.18 6.48
N ILE A 86 -11.75 -3.98 7.08
CA ILE A 86 -12.00 -3.80 8.51
C ILE A 86 -13.42 -4.24 8.88
N GLU A 87 -14.43 -3.88 8.09
CA GLU A 87 -15.80 -4.30 8.32
C GLU A 87 -15.96 -5.83 8.26
N ARG A 88 -15.28 -6.48 7.31
CA ARG A 88 -15.27 -7.94 7.20
C ARG A 88 -14.57 -8.62 8.38
N GLU A 89 -13.43 -8.09 8.79
CA GLU A 89 -12.69 -8.58 9.97
C GLU A 89 -13.51 -8.40 11.25
N LEU A 90 -14.18 -7.26 11.40
CA LEU A 90 -15.04 -6.96 12.54
C LEU A 90 -16.26 -7.89 12.55
N ALA A 91 -16.86 -8.19 11.39
CA ALA A 91 -17.94 -9.16 11.29
C ALA A 91 -17.50 -10.58 11.70
N MET A 92 -16.29 -11.00 11.30
CA MET A 92 -15.71 -12.27 11.73
C MET A 92 -15.47 -12.30 13.24
N MET A 93 -14.87 -11.24 13.80
CA MET A 93 -14.60 -11.15 15.24
C MET A 93 -15.90 -11.15 16.06
N ARG A 94 -16.94 -10.44 15.61
CA ARG A 94 -18.27 -10.47 16.26
C ARG A 94 -18.87 -11.87 16.22
N ARG A 95 -18.77 -12.57 15.09
CA ARG A 95 -19.26 -13.95 14.96
C ARG A 95 -18.49 -14.92 15.86
N ASP A 96 -17.18 -14.76 15.97
CA ASP A 96 -16.35 -15.58 16.84
C ASP A 96 -16.65 -15.31 18.31
N LEU A 97 -16.83 -14.04 18.71
CA LEU A 97 -17.29 -13.68 20.05
C LEU A 97 -18.68 -14.23 20.34
N GLN A 98 -19.59 -14.21 19.38
CA GLN A 98 -20.92 -14.80 19.54
C GLN A 98 -20.83 -16.31 19.74
N ARG A 99 -19.97 -17.01 18.98
CA ARG A 99 -19.70 -18.44 19.20
C ARG A 99 -19.10 -18.74 20.57
N MET A 100 -18.21 -17.89 21.07
CA MET A 100 -17.64 -17.99 22.42
C MET A 100 -18.62 -17.60 23.53
N ARG A 101 -19.67 -16.85 23.21
CA ARG A 101 -20.73 -16.50 24.16
C ARG A 101 -21.86 -17.53 24.16
N GLU A 102 -22.09 -18.19 23.03
CA GLU A 102 -23.05 -19.29 22.87
C GLU A 102 -22.52 -20.62 23.38
N THR A 103 -21.21 -20.73 23.71
CA THR A 103 -20.76 -21.79 24.59
C THR A 103 -21.39 -21.56 25.97
N PRO A 104 -22.26 -22.46 26.46
CA PRO A 104 -22.86 -22.30 27.77
C PRO A 104 -21.76 -22.21 28.83
N PRO A 105 -21.95 -21.45 29.92
CA PRO A 105 -21.02 -21.52 31.04
C PRO A 105 -21.01 -22.97 31.51
N GLU A 106 -19.82 -23.59 31.51
CA GLU A 106 -19.57 -24.81 32.24
C GLU A 106 -19.94 -24.55 33.71
N VAL A 107 -21.17 -24.91 34.04
CA VAL A 107 -21.58 -25.18 35.41
C VAL A 107 -20.73 -26.35 35.87
N ASN A 108 -19.86 -26.05 36.85
CA ASN A 108 -19.33 -27.01 37.81
C ASN A 108 -20.37 -28.11 38.09
N ASN A 109 -20.16 -29.32 37.57
CA ASN A 109 -20.51 -30.51 38.30
C ASN A 109 -19.80 -31.75 37.77
N LEU A 110 -19.49 -32.60 38.74
CA LEU A 110 -18.66 -33.78 38.74
C LEU A 110 -18.92 -34.78 37.59
N GLN A 111 -17.80 -35.30 37.08
CA GLN A 111 -17.52 -36.73 36.90
C GLN A 111 -18.41 -37.57 35.95
N GLU A 112 -17.71 -38.14 34.96
CA GLU A 112 -17.92 -39.45 34.36
C GLU A 112 -18.94 -39.68 33.22
N THR A 113 -18.35 -40.14 32.11
CA THR A 113 -18.90 -40.95 31.00
C THR A 113 -19.71 -40.25 29.90
N GLY A 114 -19.37 -40.54 28.65
CA GLY A 114 -20.28 -40.34 27.51
C GLY A 114 -19.67 -39.66 26.30
N ASN A 115 -19.34 -40.46 25.30
CA ASN A 115 -18.71 -40.11 24.03
C ASN A 115 -19.69 -39.53 22.99
N GLY A 116 -19.17 -38.64 22.12
CA GLY A 116 -19.76 -38.25 20.82
C GLY A 116 -20.76 -37.09 20.88
N TYR A 117 -20.67 -35.99 20.13
CA TYR A 117 -20.22 -35.81 18.74
C TYR A 117 -19.82 -34.33 18.48
N GLY A 118 -19.10 -33.68 19.39
CA GLY A 118 -18.70 -32.26 19.23
C GLY A 118 -17.21 -32.03 18.96
N ASN A 119 -16.35 -33.02 19.21
CA ASN A 119 -14.91 -32.79 19.36
C ASN A 119 -14.03 -33.39 18.25
N ARG A 120 -14.59 -34.14 17.29
CA ARG A 120 -13.80 -34.82 16.25
C ARG A 120 -13.04 -33.89 15.29
N GLU A 121 -13.43 -32.63 15.16
CA GLU A 121 -12.69 -31.66 14.31
C GLU A 121 -11.58 -30.91 15.06
N ARG A 122 -11.65 -30.81 16.40
CA ARG A 122 -10.63 -30.12 17.21
C ARG A 122 -9.43 -31.01 17.56
N VAL A 123 -9.59 -32.33 17.48
CA VAL A 123 -8.58 -33.29 17.96
C VAL A 123 -7.28 -33.29 17.15
N HIS A 124 -7.23 -32.88 15.88
CA HIS A 124 -6.00 -33.09 15.12
C HIS A 124 -5.05 -31.90 15.01
N LEU A 125 -5.32 -30.68 15.50
CA LEU A 125 -4.35 -29.58 15.32
C LEU A 125 -3.11 -29.71 16.22
N ASN A 126 -3.29 -30.14 17.47
CA ASN A 126 -2.15 -30.41 18.35
C ASN A 126 -1.39 -31.68 17.94
N GLU A 127 -2.10 -32.73 17.52
CA GLU A 127 -1.47 -33.94 16.97
C GLU A 127 -0.76 -33.68 15.63
N LEU A 128 -1.31 -32.83 14.75
CA LEU A 128 -0.64 -32.38 13.51
C LEU A 128 0.59 -31.53 13.79
N LYS A 129 0.59 -30.76 14.89
CA LYS A 129 1.76 -30.01 15.35
C LYS A 129 2.87 -30.95 15.81
N GLU A 130 2.53 -32.04 16.51
CA GLU A 130 3.51 -33.07 16.88
C GLU A 130 3.99 -33.90 15.69
N LEU A 131 3.15 -34.06 14.66
CA LEU A 131 3.51 -34.76 13.42
C LEU A 131 4.52 -33.98 12.56
N ILE A 132 4.65 -32.67 12.76
CA ILE A 132 5.68 -31.83 12.12
C ILE A 132 6.80 -31.62 13.13
N SER A 133 7.83 -32.47 13.09
CA SER A 133 9.05 -32.22 13.86
C SER A 133 9.66 -30.87 13.43
N SER A 134 10.21 -30.11 14.38
CA SER A 134 10.87 -28.84 14.08
C SER A 134 12.09 -29.12 13.19
N TYR A 135 12.03 -28.67 11.94
CA TYR A 135 13.17 -28.77 11.04
C TYR A 135 14.18 -27.68 11.40
N ASP A 136 15.31 -28.08 11.96
CA ASP A 136 16.38 -27.20 12.40
C ASP A 136 17.42 -26.91 11.29
N GLY A 137 17.20 -27.48 10.09
CA GLY A 137 18.02 -27.28 8.91
C GLY A 137 19.36 -28.02 8.92
N LYS A 138 19.62 -28.89 9.91
CA LYS A 138 20.95 -29.47 10.12
C LYS A 138 21.10 -30.91 9.67
N ASP A 139 20.02 -31.65 9.48
CA ASP A 139 20.07 -33.01 8.98
C ASP A 139 19.29 -33.16 7.68
N GLY A 140 19.76 -34.06 6.80
CA GLY A 140 19.22 -34.36 5.46
C GLY A 140 17.77 -34.87 5.43
N ASP A 141 17.01 -34.65 6.50
CA ASP A 141 15.62 -35.03 6.73
C ASP A 141 14.61 -34.06 6.10
N TYR A 142 15.06 -33.10 5.29
CA TYR A 142 14.19 -32.20 4.54
C TYR A 142 13.12 -32.97 3.75
N ALA A 143 13.47 -34.10 3.14
CA ALA A 143 12.54 -34.91 2.37
C ALA A 143 11.41 -35.51 3.22
N ASN A 144 11.70 -35.85 4.48
CA ASN A 144 10.71 -36.39 5.41
C ASN A 144 9.84 -35.27 5.99
N TRP A 145 10.45 -34.15 6.35
CA TRP A 145 9.72 -32.95 6.78
C TRP A 145 8.79 -32.40 5.69
N GLU A 146 9.25 -32.37 4.43
CA GLU A 146 8.44 -31.88 3.31
C GLU A 146 7.21 -32.77 3.08
N LYS A 147 7.35 -34.10 3.22
CA LYS A 147 6.22 -35.06 3.15
C LYS A 147 5.22 -34.82 4.26
N GLN A 148 5.69 -34.60 5.50
CA GLN A 148 4.83 -34.28 6.65
C GLN A 148 4.04 -32.98 6.41
N VAL A 149 4.70 -31.92 5.94
CA VAL A 149 4.05 -30.64 5.62
C VAL A 149 3.02 -30.77 4.50
N LYS A 150 3.33 -31.53 3.43
CA LYS A 150 2.39 -31.80 2.33
C LYS A 150 1.15 -32.55 2.81
N PHE A 151 1.32 -33.53 3.68
CA PHE A 151 0.22 -34.28 4.29
C PHE A 151 -0.71 -33.37 5.10
N VAL A 152 -0.15 -32.53 5.98
CA VAL A 152 -0.93 -31.57 6.78
C VAL A 152 -1.67 -30.57 5.88
N LYS A 153 -1.00 -30.02 4.86
CA LYS A 153 -1.64 -29.13 3.88
C LYS A 153 -2.83 -29.81 3.21
N ASN A 154 -2.68 -31.06 2.75
CA ASN A 154 -3.75 -31.81 2.10
C ASN A 154 -4.97 -32.00 3.02
N ILE A 155 -4.75 -32.36 4.28
CA ILE A 155 -5.82 -32.48 5.29
C ILE A 155 -6.53 -31.14 5.49
N ILE A 156 -5.79 -30.04 5.63
CA ILE A 156 -6.36 -28.69 5.78
C ILE A 156 -7.18 -28.30 4.54
N TYR A 157 -6.68 -28.54 3.33
CA TYR A 157 -7.41 -28.25 2.10
C TYR A 157 -8.68 -29.10 1.96
N ARG A 158 -8.62 -30.38 2.32
CA ARG A 158 -9.78 -31.29 2.33
C ARG A 158 -10.84 -30.83 3.34
N MET A 159 -10.44 -30.40 4.54
CA MET A 159 -11.37 -29.84 5.53
C MET A 159 -12.00 -28.53 5.06
N LYS A 160 -11.24 -27.64 4.40
CA LYS A 160 -11.78 -26.40 3.82
C LYS A 160 -12.77 -26.67 2.70
N ARG A 161 -12.55 -27.71 1.88
CA ARG A 161 -13.42 -28.09 0.76
C ARG A 161 -14.75 -28.72 1.21
N LEU A 162 -14.80 -29.34 2.39
CA LEU A 162 -16.01 -29.98 2.94
C LEU A 162 -16.92 -29.00 3.72
N ARG A 163 -16.55 -27.72 3.85
CA ARG A 163 -17.36 -26.68 4.52
C ARG A 163 -18.22 -25.82 3.56
N PHE A 164 -18.42 -26.29 2.33
CA PHE A 164 -19.34 -25.74 1.33
C PHE A 164 -20.21 -26.87 0.79
#